data_AF-A0AAV4WL13-F1
#
_entry.id   AF-A0AAV4WL13-F1
#
_cell.length_a   1.000
_cell.length_b   1.000
_cell.length_c   1.000
_cell.angle_alpha   90.00
_cell.angle_beta   90.00
_cell.angle_gamma   90.00
#
_symmetry.space_group_name_H-M   'P 1'
#
loop_
_entity.id
_entity.type
_entity.pdbx_description
1 polymer ?
#
loop_
_entity_poly.entity_id
_entity_poly.type
_entity_poly.pdbx_seq_one_letter_code
_entity_poly.pdbx_strand_id
1 'polypeptide(L)'
;MDVLNRFCVIIEGVNVPIFFSEECFRSALNFKPKKGDIIIVTYPKCGTTWMQNLVLNILRKGEPFEKPSDFYFASPFLDQLGAEDSEKIMIRPGCYKTHLPLHKILLSDDAKYIYVARNPKDCCVSYYHHMKSLPGYQFADGTFEEFFDLFIKGEVESGNYLDHLLPWYNMRNRPNVFFTTYEKMKSDLKSVAMDIAAFIDKKNQNIFVIIRMSWNEYCITAASKR
;
A
#
# COMPACT_ATOMS: atom_id res chain seq x y z
N MET A 1 -10.83 -1.25 29.50
CA MET A 1 -10.40 -0.38 28.38
C MET A 1 -10.70 -1.14 27.12
N ASP A 2 -11.36 -0.49 26.17
CA ASP A 2 -11.64 -1.07 24.86
C ASP A 2 -10.31 -1.43 24.17
N VAL A 3 -10.17 -2.63 23.62
CA VAL A 3 -8.87 -3.13 23.12
C VAL A 3 -8.37 -2.29 21.94
N LEU A 4 -9.32 -1.76 21.16
CA LEU A 4 -9.08 -0.79 20.09
C LEU A 4 -8.24 0.41 20.56
N ASN A 5 -8.56 1.00 21.73
CA ASN A 5 -7.91 2.21 22.25
C ASN A 5 -6.43 2.03 22.61
N ARG A 6 -5.90 0.80 22.55
CA ARG A 6 -4.48 0.53 22.80
C ARG A 6 -3.61 0.75 21.56
N PHE A 7 -4.15 0.57 20.36
CA PHE A 7 -3.36 0.53 19.12
C PHE A 7 -3.88 1.48 18.06
N CYS A 8 -5.20 1.70 18.06
CA CYS A 8 -5.88 2.54 17.09
C CYS A 8 -6.83 3.52 17.78
N VAL A 9 -7.11 4.61 17.09
CA VAL A 9 -8.26 5.49 17.35
C VAL A 9 -9.21 5.39 16.17
N ILE A 10 -10.51 5.54 16.42
CA ILE A 10 -11.51 5.57 15.34
C ILE A 10 -11.66 7.01 14.86
N ILE A 11 -11.25 7.28 13.62
CA ILE A 11 -11.44 8.58 12.96
C ILE A 11 -12.35 8.35 11.76
N GLU A 12 -13.51 9.02 11.76
CA GLU A 12 -14.53 8.88 10.70
C GLU A 12 -14.93 7.41 10.42
N GLY A 13 -14.89 6.53 11.42
CA GLY A 13 -15.21 5.11 11.26
C GLY A 13 -14.08 4.25 10.68
N VAL A 14 -12.85 4.76 10.61
CA VAL A 14 -11.65 4.00 10.26
C VAL A 14 -10.78 3.80 11.50
N ASN A 15 -10.24 2.60 11.69
CA ASN A 15 -9.22 2.34 12.70
C ASN A 15 -7.88 2.88 12.22
N VAL A 16 -7.37 3.90 12.91
CA VAL A 16 -6.14 4.61 12.57
C VAL A 16 -5.11 4.39 13.66
N PRO A 17 -3.85 4.04 13.34
CA PRO A 17 -2.83 3.88 14.36
C PRO A 17 -2.69 5.13 15.24
N ILE A 18 -2.56 4.96 16.56
CA ILE A 18 -2.49 6.08 17.52
C ILE A 18 -1.31 7.04 17.31
N PHE A 19 -0.30 6.59 16.56
CA PHE A 19 0.89 7.38 16.25
C PHE A 19 0.78 8.14 14.92
N PHE A 20 -0.37 8.08 14.23
CA PHE A 20 -0.66 8.97 13.11
C PHE A 20 -1.24 10.28 13.64
N SER A 21 -0.94 11.37 12.93
CA SER A 21 -1.61 12.65 13.19
C SER A 21 -3.07 12.57 12.72
N GLU A 22 -4.02 12.85 13.61
CA GLU A 22 -5.44 12.93 13.25
C GLU A 22 -5.69 14.01 12.18
N GLU A 23 -5.00 15.14 12.26
CA GLU A 23 -5.08 16.22 11.27
C GLU A 23 -4.63 15.72 9.88
N CYS A 24 -3.46 15.06 9.81
CA CYS A 24 -2.96 14.51 8.55
C CYS A 24 -3.90 13.43 8.02
N PHE A 25 -4.40 12.53 8.87
CA PHE A 25 -5.32 11.49 8.44
C PHE A 25 -6.63 12.08 7.89
N ARG A 26 -7.21 13.09 8.56
CA ARG A 26 -8.39 13.81 8.06
C ARG A 26 -8.11 14.54 6.75
N SER A 27 -6.92 15.09 6.58
CA SER A 27 -6.49 15.65 5.29
C SER A 27 -6.44 14.58 4.20
N ALA A 28 -5.95 13.37 4.51
CA ALA A 28 -5.91 12.25 3.58
C ALA A 28 -7.29 11.82 3.06
N LEU A 29 -8.31 11.81 3.94
CA LEU A 29 -9.71 11.51 3.56
C LEU A 29 -10.28 12.51 2.54
N ASN A 30 -9.71 13.71 2.48
CA ASN A 30 -10.10 14.77 1.55
C ASN A 30 -9.19 14.86 0.31
N PHE A 31 -8.26 13.93 0.14
CA PHE A 31 -7.40 13.88 -1.05
C PHE A 31 -8.26 13.73 -2.31
N LYS A 32 -8.07 14.64 -3.26
CA LYS A 32 -8.77 14.66 -4.55
C LYS A 32 -7.80 14.25 -5.66
N PRO A 33 -7.86 12.99 -6.14
CA PRO A 33 -6.99 12.51 -7.20
C PRO A 33 -7.13 13.36 -8.47
N LYS A 34 -5.99 13.70 -9.08
CA LYS A 34 -5.90 14.50 -10.29
C LYS A 34 -5.60 13.61 -11.49
N LYS A 35 -5.80 14.18 -12.68
CA LYS A 35 -5.50 13.50 -13.94
C LYS A 35 -4.05 13.02 -13.98
N GLY A 36 -3.89 11.72 -14.23
CA GLY A 36 -2.56 11.09 -14.32
C GLY A 36 -1.97 10.67 -12.97
N ASP A 37 -2.65 10.91 -11.85
CA ASP A 37 -2.24 10.33 -10.58
C ASP A 37 -2.39 8.80 -10.61
N ILE A 38 -1.41 8.13 -10.00
CA ILE A 38 -1.39 6.69 -9.78
C ILE A 38 -1.46 6.49 -8.27
N ILE A 39 -2.43 5.71 -7.80
CA ILE A 39 -2.67 5.47 -6.38
C ILE A 39 -2.59 3.97 -6.12
N ILE A 40 -1.60 3.56 -5.34
CA ILE A 40 -1.42 2.18 -4.88
C ILE A 40 -2.24 1.99 -3.61
N VAL A 41 -3.24 1.12 -3.68
CA VAL A 41 -4.13 0.81 -2.58
C VAL A 41 -3.90 -0.63 -2.17
N THR A 42 -3.72 -0.85 -0.86
CA THR A 42 -3.52 -2.20 -0.32
C THR A 42 -4.09 -2.24 1.08
N TYR A 43 -4.65 -3.37 1.51
CA TYR A 43 -4.73 -3.62 2.94
C TYR A 43 -3.29 -3.73 3.51
N PRO A 44 -3.02 -3.32 4.75
CA PRO A 44 -1.69 -3.44 5.34
C PRO A 44 -1.09 -4.83 5.10
N LYS A 45 0.19 -4.86 4.69
CA LYS A 45 0.98 -6.09 4.43
C LYS A 45 0.58 -6.93 3.22
N CYS A 46 -0.19 -6.39 2.29
CA CYS A 46 -0.49 -7.04 1.01
C CYS A 46 0.53 -6.76 -0.11
N GLY A 47 1.74 -6.26 0.20
CA GLY A 47 2.80 -6.06 -0.80
C GLY A 47 2.97 -4.62 -1.30
N THR A 48 2.50 -3.63 -0.56
CA THR A 48 2.56 -2.20 -0.88
C THR A 48 3.94 -1.75 -1.32
N THR A 49 4.97 -2.02 -0.51
CA THR A 49 6.35 -1.59 -0.80
C THR A 49 6.90 -2.23 -2.07
N TRP A 50 6.54 -3.48 -2.36
CA TRP A 50 6.97 -4.14 -3.59
C TRP A 50 6.29 -3.53 -4.82
N MET A 51 5.00 -3.22 -4.71
CA MET A 51 4.25 -2.54 -5.77
C MET A 51 4.76 -1.11 -6.00
N GLN A 52 5.05 -0.36 -4.93
CA GLN A 52 5.67 0.96 -5.03
C GLN A 52 6.98 0.91 -5.81
N ASN A 53 7.87 -0.03 -5.46
CA ASN A 53 9.13 -0.23 -6.17
C ASN A 53 8.90 -0.56 -7.65
N LEU A 54 7.99 -1.49 -7.96
CA LEU A 54 7.70 -1.88 -9.33
C LEU A 54 7.18 -0.69 -10.17
N VAL A 55 6.19 0.04 -9.64
CA VAL A 55 5.61 1.21 -10.32
C VAL A 55 6.65 2.31 -10.49
N LEU A 56 7.43 2.63 -9.47
CA LEU A 56 8.47 3.66 -9.54
C LEU A 56 9.58 3.29 -10.53
N ASN A 57 10.01 2.03 -10.56
CA ASN A 57 10.98 1.56 -11.55
C ASN A 57 10.44 1.70 -12.98
N ILE A 58 9.16 1.40 -13.22
CA ILE A 58 8.53 1.63 -14.53
C ILE A 58 8.47 3.13 -14.84
N LEU A 59 8.00 3.95 -13.92
CA LEU A 59 7.90 5.41 -14.12
C LEU A 59 9.26 6.05 -14.43
N ARG A 60 10.32 5.58 -13.76
CA ARG A 60 11.70 6.08 -13.89
C ARG A 60 12.53 5.32 -14.92
N LYS A 61 11.96 4.37 -15.67
CA LYS A 61 12.68 3.54 -16.66
C LYS A 61 13.87 2.77 -16.08
N GLY A 62 13.81 2.40 -14.80
CA GLY A 62 14.89 1.73 -14.08
C GLY A 62 15.99 2.67 -13.56
N GLU A 63 15.86 3.99 -13.69
CA GLU A 63 16.84 4.91 -13.10
C GLU A 63 16.72 4.94 -11.57
N PRO A 64 17.80 4.65 -10.83
CA PRO A 64 17.78 4.62 -9.37
C PRO A 64 17.51 6.01 -8.78
N PHE A 65 17.12 6.03 -7.51
CA PHE A 65 17.09 7.29 -6.74
C PHE A 65 18.51 7.67 -6.32
N GLU A 66 18.82 8.97 -6.34
CA GLU A 66 20.10 9.46 -5.82
C GLU A 66 20.18 9.25 -4.31
N LYS A 67 19.07 9.50 -3.60
CA LYS A 67 18.95 9.28 -2.17
C LYS A 67 17.85 8.25 -1.87
N PRO A 68 18.08 7.29 -0.95
CA PRO A 68 17.04 6.35 -0.53
C PRO A 68 15.77 7.03 0.01
N SER A 69 15.88 8.23 0.58
CA SER A 69 14.74 9.03 1.05
C SER A 69 13.78 9.41 -0.09
N ASP A 70 14.30 9.60 -1.31
CA ASP A 70 13.52 10.06 -2.44
C ASP A 70 12.50 9.03 -2.90
N PHE A 71 12.70 7.74 -2.56
CA PHE A 71 11.69 6.71 -2.72
C PHE A 71 10.39 7.05 -1.98
N TYR A 72 10.51 7.51 -0.73
CA TYR A 72 9.35 7.87 0.10
C TYR A 72 8.69 9.18 -0.37
N PHE A 73 9.48 10.09 -0.94
CA PHE A 73 8.95 11.33 -1.55
C PHE A 73 8.34 11.08 -2.94
N ALA A 74 8.80 10.10 -3.69
CA ALA A 74 8.16 9.70 -4.95
C ALA A 74 6.95 8.77 -4.75
N SER A 75 6.79 8.23 -3.54
CA SER A 75 5.58 7.51 -3.16
C SER A 75 5.11 7.78 -1.72
N PRO A 76 4.60 9.00 -1.47
CA PRO A 76 4.15 9.42 -0.15
C PRO A 76 2.95 8.60 0.34
N PHE A 77 2.90 8.41 1.66
CA PHE A 77 1.82 7.72 2.34
C PHE A 77 0.73 8.71 2.74
N LEU A 78 -0.38 8.72 2.00
CA LEU A 78 -1.48 9.65 2.23
C LEU A 78 -1.97 9.59 3.68
N ASP A 79 -2.20 8.40 4.20
CA ASP A 79 -2.80 8.17 5.53
C ASP A 79 -1.98 8.79 6.66
N GLN A 80 -0.65 8.88 6.48
CA GLN A 80 0.27 9.42 7.48
C GLN A 80 0.60 10.90 7.25
N LEU A 81 0.76 11.32 5.99
CA LEU A 81 1.21 12.68 5.64
C LEU A 81 0.05 13.65 5.37
N GLY A 82 -1.15 13.14 5.04
CA GLY A 82 -2.25 13.95 4.55
C GLY A 82 -2.11 14.32 3.08
N ALA A 83 -3.17 14.91 2.53
CA ALA A 83 -3.28 15.23 1.11
C ALA A 83 -2.30 16.34 0.68
N GLU A 84 -2.28 17.44 1.44
CA GLU A 84 -1.54 18.66 1.08
C GLU A 84 -0.03 18.43 1.11
N ASP A 85 0.48 17.87 2.21
CA ASP A 85 1.91 17.58 2.34
C ASP A 85 2.36 16.49 1.36
N SER A 86 1.54 15.45 1.14
CA SER A 86 1.85 14.44 0.13
C SER A 86 1.96 15.05 -1.27
N GLU A 87 1.13 16.03 -1.62
CA GLU A 87 1.24 16.74 -2.89
C GLU A 87 2.49 17.63 -2.94
N LYS A 88 2.76 18.39 -1.88
CA LYS A 88 3.87 19.34 -1.79
C LYS A 88 5.24 18.67 -1.88
N ILE A 89 5.41 17.51 -1.25
CA ILE A 89 6.71 16.82 -1.21
C ILE A 89 6.94 15.87 -2.38
N MET A 90 5.90 15.59 -3.19
CA MET A 90 5.95 14.55 -4.21
C MET A 90 7.06 14.80 -5.24
N ILE A 91 8.03 13.91 -5.32
CA ILE A 91 8.99 13.86 -6.43
C ILE A 91 8.34 13.17 -7.61
N ARG A 92 8.25 13.87 -8.76
CA ARG A 92 7.66 13.34 -9.99
C ARG A 92 8.75 12.82 -10.96
N PRO A 93 8.49 11.76 -11.75
CA PRO A 93 7.25 10.97 -11.75
C PRO A 93 7.14 10.10 -10.49
N GLY A 94 5.92 10.00 -9.93
CA GLY A 94 5.65 9.36 -8.65
C GLY A 94 4.21 8.84 -8.56
N CYS A 95 3.90 8.16 -7.46
CA CYS A 95 2.59 7.52 -7.22
C CYS A 95 2.24 7.56 -5.73
N TYR A 96 0.99 7.84 -5.36
CA TYR A 96 0.58 7.83 -3.95
C TYR A 96 0.40 6.39 -3.45
N LYS A 97 0.55 6.16 -2.15
CA LYS A 97 0.04 4.94 -1.51
C LYS A 97 -0.97 5.26 -0.40
N THR A 98 -1.87 4.32 -0.16
CA THR A 98 -2.86 4.40 0.92
C THR A 98 -3.32 3.02 1.40
N HIS A 99 -3.75 2.94 2.66
CA HIS A 99 -4.43 1.81 3.28
C HIS A 99 -5.90 2.14 3.62
N LEU A 100 -6.43 3.23 3.06
CA LEU A 100 -7.82 3.62 3.25
C LEU A 100 -8.78 2.61 2.57
N PRO A 101 -9.88 2.24 3.24
CA PRO A 101 -10.92 1.45 2.62
C PRO A 101 -11.60 2.24 1.49
N LEU A 102 -12.12 1.55 0.48
CA LEU A 102 -12.66 2.18 -0.74
C LEU A 102 -13.64 3.32 -0.46
N HIS A 103 -14.56 3.13 0.49
CA HIS A 103 -15.60 4.10 0.82
C HIS A 103 -15.08 5.39 1.47
N LYS A 104 -13.77 5.48 1.76
CA LYS A 104 -13.06 6.65 2.29
C LYS A 104 -12.14 7.31 1.26
N ILE A 105 -12.09 6.78 0.04
CA ILE A 105 -11.30 7.34 -1.05
C ILE A 105 -12.24 8.10 -1.99
N LEU A 106 -11.92 9.38 -2.26
CA LEU A 106 -12.60 10.14 -3.31
C LEU A 106 -12.12 9.64 -4.68
N LEU A 107 -12.96 8.84 -5.34
CA LEU A 107 -12.62 8.29 -6.65
C LEU A 107 -12.69 9.36 -7.76
N SER A 108 -11.79 9.23 -8.73
CA SER A 108 -11.75 10.05 -9.94
C SER A 108 -11.55 9.14 -11.15
N ASP A 109 -12.33 9.34 -12.21
CA ASP A 109 -12.16 8.58 -13.46
C ASP A 109 -10.87 8.98 -14.22
N ASP A 110 -10.28 10.13 -13.88
CA ASP A 110 -9.03 10.63 -14.45
C ASP A 110 -7.76 10.10 -13.74
N ALA A 111 -7.93 9.41 -12.60
CA ALA A 111 -6.84 8.80 -11.83
C ALA A 111 -6.83 7.28 -12.02
N LYS A 112 -5.65 6.67 -11.84
CA LYS A 112 -5.45 5.22 -11.94
C LYS A 112 -5.22 4.62 -10.56
N TYR A 113 -5.90 3.52 -10.27
CA TYR A 113 -5.81 2.82 -9.00
C TYR A 113 -5.20 1.44 -9.20
N ILE A 114 -4.21 1.09 -8.38
CA ILE A 114 -3.57 -0.22 -8.36
C ILE A 114 -3.90 -0.87 -7.03
N TYR A 115 -4.74 -1.91 -7.03
CA TYR A 115 -5.06 -2.67 -5.84
C TYR A 115 -4.27 -3.99 -5.79
N VAL A 116 -3.60 -4.25 -4.66
CA VAL A 116 -2.92 -5.53 -4.42
C VAL A 116 -3.59 -6.27 -3.28
N ALA A 117 -4.17 -7.42 -3.59
CA ALA A 117 -4.67 -8.37 -2.60
C ALA A 117 -3.59 -9.39 -2.21
N ARG A 118 -3.79 -10.11 -1.10
CA ARG A 118 -2.92 -11.20 -0.66
C ARG A 118 -3.75 -12.22 0.09
N ASN A 119 -3.39 -13.50 0.06
CA ASN A 119 -4.05 -14.52 0.88
C ASN A 119 -4.16 -14.02 2.34
N PRO A 120 -5.37 -14.00 2.95
CA PRO A 120 -5.58 -13.42 4.26
C PRO A 120 -4.79 -14.13 5.37
N LYS A 121 -4.47 -15.42 5.21
CA LYS A 121 -3.64 -16.17 6.18
C LYS A 121 -2.20 -15.65 6.18
N ASP A 122 -1.62 -15.47 5.00
CA ASP A 122 -0.27 -14.92 4.86
C ASP A 122 -0.20 -13.43 5.24
N CYS A 123 -1.27 -12.68 4.94
CA CYS A 123 -1.42 -11.31 5.36
C CYS A 123 -1.42 -11.20 6.89
N CYS A 124 -2.25 -11.99 7.57
CA CYS A 124 -2.35 -12.06 9.02
C CYS A 124 -0.99 -12.29 9.69
N VAL A 125 -0.26 -13.35 9.29
CA VAL A 125 1.07 -13.63 9.86
C VAL A 125 2.06 -12.49 9.57
N SER A 126 2.03 -11.92 8.37
CA SER A 126 2.90 -10.79 8.03
C SER A 126 2.57 -9.53 8.83
N TYR A 127 1.32 -9.33 9.23
CA TYR A 127 0.85 -8.16 9.96
C TYR A 127 1.14 -8.28 11.45
N TYR A 128 0.97 -9.46 12.03
CA TYR A 128 1.45 -9.79 13.37
C TYR A 128 2.92 -9.34 13.57
N HIS A 129 3.83 -9.83 12.72
CA HIS A 129 5.24 -9.47 12.83
C HIS A 129 5.49 -7.98 12.59
N HIS A 130 4.70 -7.33 11.74
CA HIS A 130 4.83 -5.89 11.51
C HIS A 130 4.46 -5.07 12.75
N MET A 131 3.35 -5.41 13.42
CA MET A 131 2.94 -4.76 14.67
C MET A 131 3.95 -4.99 15.79
N LYS A 132 4.56 -6.18 15.88
CA LYS A 132 5.65 -6.44 16.84
C LYS A 132 6.89 -5.61 16.58
N SER A 133 7.28 -5.46 15.31
CA SER A 133 8.53 -4.81 14.93
C SER A 133 8.46 -3.28 14.88
N LEU A 134 7.27 -2.68 14.79
CA LEU A 134 7.11 -1.23 14.70
C LEU A 134 6.67 -0.67 16.06
N PRO A 135 7.55 0.08 16.78
CA PRO A 135 7.28 0.51 18.15
C PRO A 135 6.02 1.36 18.32
N GLY A 136 5.60 2.09 17.28
CA GLY A 136 4.38 2.89 17.31
C GLY A 136 3.12 2.08 17.64
N TYR A 137 3.08 0.80 17.26
CA TYR A 137 1.98 -0.10 17.59
C TYR A 137 1.99 -0.58 19.04
N GLN A 138 3.05 -0.39 19.82
CA GLN A 138 3.13 -0.81 21.23
C GLN A 138 2.72 -2.28 21.46
N PHE A 139 3.01 -3.15 20.49
CA PHE A 139 2.62 -4.58 20.47
C PHE A 139 3.82 -5.53 20.50
N ALA A 140 5.01 -5.06 20.92
CA ALA A 140 6.24 -5.85 20.90
C ALA A 140 6.15 -7.17 21.71
N ASP A 141 5.39 -7.16 22.81
CA ASP A 141 5.23 -8.33 23.68
C ASP A 141 3.94 -9.14 23.40
N GLY A 142 3.13 -8.71 22.44
CA GLY A 142 1.88 -9.39 22.10
C GLY A 142 2.09 -10.76 21.45
N THR A 143 1.14 -11.67 21.68
CA THR A 143 1.15 -13.03 21.12
C THR A 143 0.49 -13.09 19.74
N PHE A 144 0.68 -14.20 19.02
CA PHE A 144 0.02 -14.39 17.74
C PHE A 144 -1.49 -14.60 17.91
N GLU A 145 -1.89 -15.30 18.97
CA GLU A 145 -3.29 -15.57 19.31
C GLU A 145 -4.04 -14.26 19.59
N GLU A 146 -3.46 -13.37 20.39
CA GLU A 146 -4.00 -12.03 20.64
C GLU A 146 -4.16 -11.24 19.34
N PHE A 147 -3.12 -11.23 18.49
CA PHE A 147 -3.18 -10.55 17.20
C PHE A 147 -4.23 -11.17 16.27
N PHE A 148 -4.33 -12.49 16.22
CA PHE A 148 -5.27 -13.20 15.36
C PHE A 148 -6.71 -12.84 15.71
N ASP A 149 -7.04 -12.78 17.00
CA ASP A 149 -8.36 -12.34 17.48
C ASP A 149 -8.66 -10.90 17.04
N LEU A 150 -7.69 -9.98 17.17
CA LEU A 150 -7.81 -8.60 16.70
C LEU A 150 -8.04 -8.53 15.20
N PHE A 151 -7.26 -9.30 14.42
CA PHE A 151 -7.34 -9.33 12.96
C PHE A 151 -8.70 -9.83 12.47
N ILE A 152 -9.22 -10.91 13.06
CA ILE A 152 -10.52 -11.47 12.68
C ILE A 152 -11.67 -10.53 13.04
N LYS A 153 -11.60 -9.85 14.19
CA LYS A 153 -12.58 -8.84 14.61
C LYS A 153 -12.47 -7.52 13.83
N GLY A 154 -11.39 -7.32 13.08
CA GLY A 154 -11.10 -6.06 12.40
C GLY A 154 -10.72 -4.95 13.37
N GLU A 155 -10.14 -5.28 14.53
CA GLU A 155 -9.68 -4.35 15.57
C GLU A 155 -8.20 -3.92 15.36
N VAL A 156 -7.78 -3.87 14.09
CA VAL A 156 -6.43 -3.45 13.65
C VAL A 156 -6.55 -2.25 12.70
N GLU A 157 -5.42 -1.64 12.30
CA GLU A 157 -5.43 -0.57 11.30
C GLU A 157 -6.13 -1.02 10.01
N SER A 158 -6.88 -0.11 9.40
CA SER A 158 -7.72 -0.35 8.21
C SER A 158 -8.88 -1.33 8.41
N GLY A 159 -9.10 -1.83 9.62
CA GLY A 159 -10.29 -2.59 9.99
C GLY A 159 -10.30 -4.03 9.46
N ASN A 160 -11.49 -4.54 9.15
CA ASN A 160 -11.67 -5.90 8.65
C ASN A 160 -11.10 -6.08 7.23
N TYR A 161 -10.33 -7.15 7.05
CA TYR A 161 -9.67 -7.46 5.77
C TYR A 161 -10.66 -7.63 4.59
N LEU A 162 -11.78 -8.32 4.79
CA LEU A 162 -12.74 -8.59 3.72
C LEU A 162 -13.54 -7.34 3.36
N ASP A 163 -13.90 -6.52 4.35
CA ASP A 163 -14.55 -5.23 4.11
C ASP A 163 -13.65 -4.28 3.31
N HIS A 164 -12.33 -4.41 3.45
CA HIS A 164 -11.37 -3.69 2.62
C HIS A 164 -11.24 -4.31 1.22
N LEU A 165 -11.16 -5.64 1.09
CA LEU A 165 -10.91 -6.33 -0.18
C LEU A 165 -12.11 -6.34 -1.14
N LEU A 166 -13.30 -6.71 -0.66
CA LEU A 166 -14.44 -7.01 -1.51
C LEU A 166 -14.89 -5.82 -2.38
N PRO A 167 -14.95 -4.57 -1.87
CA PRO A 167 -15.33 -3.43 -2.70
C PRO A 167 -14.34 -3.19 -3.86
N TRP A 168 -13.04 -3.34 -3.60
CA TRP A 168 -12.01 -3.24 -4.63
C TRP A 168 -12.07 -4.38 -5.65
N TYR A 169 -12.35 -5.60 -5.19
CA TYR A 169 -12.58 -6.73 -6.08
C TYR A 169 -13.78 -6.49 -7.01
N ASN A 170 -14.86 -5.87 -6.52
CA ASN A 170 -16.01 -5.53 -7.35
C ASN A 170 -15.68 -4.47 -8.42
N MET A 171 -14.72 -3.59 -8.15
CA MET A 171 -14.25 -2.58 -9.10
C MET A 171 -13.18 -3.07 -10.09
N ARG A 172 -12.68 -4.30 -9.96
CA ARG A 172 -11.51 -4.80 -10.70
C ARG A 172 -11.59 -4.72 -12.22
N ASN A 173 -12.80 -4.65 -12.78
CA ASN A 173 -13.04 -4.57 -14.22
C ASN A 173 -13.21 -3.13 -14.73
N ARG A 174 -13.11 -2.11 -13.86
CA ARG A 174 -13.12 -0.70 -14.29
C ARG A 174 -11.83 -0.39 -15.08
N PRO A 175 -11.90 0.45 -16.12
CA PRO A 175 -10.75 0.73 -16.97
C PRO A 175 -9.61 1.45 -16.25
N ASN A 176 -9.91 2.14 -15.15
CA ASN A 176 -8.94 2.86 -14.32
C ASN A 176 -8.57 2.12 -13.02
N VAL A 177 -8.86 0.83 -12.92
CA VAL A 177 -8.48 -0.03 -11.78
C VAL A 177 -7.66 -1.22 -12.28
N PHE A 178 -6.45 -1.37 -11.77
CA PHE A 178 -5.64 -2.56 -11.95
C PHE A 178 -5.66 -3.37 -10.65
N PHE A 179 -6.22 -4.58 -10.72
CA PHE A 179 -6.27 -5.50 -9.59
C PHE A 179 -5.27 -6.64 -9.81
N THR A 180 -4.44 -6.90 -8.81
CA THR A 180 -3.55 -8.06 -8.81
C THR A 180 -3.43 -8.67 -7.41
N THR A 181 -2.68 -9.75 -7.28
CA THR A 181 -2.37 -10.38 -6.00
C THR A 181 -0.88 -10.46 -5.76
N TYR A 182 -0.49 -10.43 -4.49
CA TYR A 182 0.88 -10.69 -4.05
C TYR A 182 1.40 -12.03 -4.57
N GLU A 183 0.54 -13.05 -4.62
CA GLU A 183 0.88 -14.38 -5.12
C GLU A 183 1.19 -14.34 -6.62
N LYS A 184 0.43 -13.58 -7.43
CA LYS A 184 0.72 -13.41 -8.86
C LYS A 184 2.02 -12.64 -9.08
N MET A 185 2.27 -11.57 -8.29
CA MET A 185 3.55 -10.86 -8.30
C MET A 185 4.72 -11.80 -7.99
N LYS A 186 4.55 -12.71 -7.01
CA LYS A 186 5.56 -13.70 -6.63
C LYS A 186 5.79 -14.77 -7.69
N SER A 187 4.74 -15.29 -8.32
CA SER A 187 4.87 -16.33 -9.33
C SER A 187 5.41 -15.81 -10.65
N ASP A 188 5.04 -14.58 -11.03
CA ASP A 188 5.28 -14.06 -12.37
C ASP A 188 5.30 -12.52 -12.37
N LEU A 189 6.36 -11.98 -11.76
CA LEU A 189 6.55 -10.53 -11.69
C LEU A 189 6.66 -9.89 -13.09
N LYS A 190 7.19 -10.63 -14.07
CA LYS A 190 7.38 -10.12 -15.43
C LYS A 190 6.05 -9.80 -16.09
N SER A 191 5.08 -10.70 -16.04
CA SER A 191 3.73 -10.44 -16.56
C SER A 191 3.10 -9.24 -15.84
N VAL A 192 3.15 -9.21 -14.50
CA VAL A 192 2.55 -8.10 -13.74
C VAL A 192 3.20 -6.76 -14.09
N ALA A 193 4.52 -6.73 -14.28
CA ALA A 193 5.24 -5.53 -14.70
C ALA A 193 4.80 -5.05 -16.09
N MET A 194 4.63 -5.97 -17.05
CA MET A 194 4.14 -5.65 -18.39
C MET A 194 2.70 -5.12 -18.36
N ASP A 195 1.83 -5.74 -17.56
CA ASP A 195 0.44 -5.34 -17.45
C ASP A 195 0.30 -3.96 -16.78
N ILE A 196 1.11 -3.68 -15.75
CA ILE A 196 1.16 -2.35 -15.12
C ILE A 196 1.71 -1.31 -16.10
N ALA A 197 2.80 -1.60 -16.79
CA ALA A 197 3.36 -0.69 -17.80
C ALA A 197 2.33 -0.38 -18.89
N ALA A 198 1.53 -1.37 -19.31
CA ALA A 198 0.41 -1.17 -20.21
C ALA A 198 -0.70 -0.30 -19.60
N PHE A 199 -1.09 -0.59 -18.35
CA PHE A 199 -2.12 0.12 -17.62
C PHE A 199 -1.76 1.60 -17.37
N ILE A 200 -0.50 1.92 -17.14
CA ILE A 200 -0.03 3.31 -16.89
C ILE A 200 0.50 4.01 -18.15
N ASP A 201 0.21 3.50 -19.35
CA ASP A 201 0.59 4.06 -20.67
C ASP A 201 2.11 4.18 -20.90
N LYS A 202 2.87 3.17 -20.46
CA LYS A 202 4.34 3.04 -20.60
C LYS A 202 4.79 1.80 -21.36
N LYS A 203 3.96 1.29 -22.30
CA LYS A 203 4.13 0.01 -23.03
C LYS A 203 5.50 -0.22 -23.71
N ASN A 204 6.24 0.82 -24.07
CA ASN A 204 7.47 0.73 -24.86
C ASN A 204 8.77 0.72 -24.03
N GLN A 205 8.72 0.42 -22.73
CA GLN A 205 9.90 0.40 -21.88
C GLN A 205 10.57 -0.98 -21.83
N ASN A 206 11.90 -1.00 -21.68
CA ASN A 206 12.68 -2.23 -21.52
C ASN A 206 12.46 -2.84 -20.13
N ILE A 207 11.35 -3.58 -19.99
CA ILE A 207 10.87 -4.15 -18.71
C ILE A 207 11.87 -5.12 -18.06
N PHE A 208 12.79 -5.70 -18.85
CA PHE A 208 13.79 -6.64 -18.35
C PHE A 208 14.80 -5.99 -17.38
N VAL A 209 15.17 -4.73 -17.61
CA VAL A 209 16.04 -3.97 -16.70
C VAL A 209 15.31 -3.67 -15.38
N ILE A 210 14.04 -3.25 -15.49
CA ILE A 210 13.15 -2.90 -14.37
C ILE A 210 12.94 -4.10 -13.42
N ILE A 211 12.71 -5.29 -13.96
CA ILE A 211 12.46 -6.51 -13.16
C ILE A 211 13.70 -6.91 -12.36
N ARG A 212 14.90 -6.81 -12.95
CA ARG A 212 16.16 -7.21 -12.29
C ARG A 212 16.46 -6.35 -11.07
N MET A 213 16.18 -5.04 -11.14
CA MET A 213 16.35 -4.12 -10.01
C MET A 213 15.30 -4.35 -8.92
N SER A 214 14.05 -4.57 -9.31
CA SER A 214 12.94 -4.84 -8.38
C SER A 214 13.12 -6.14 -7.58
N TRP A 215 13.88 -7.12 -8.11
CA TRP A 215 14.22 -8.37 -7.42
C TRP A 215 15.41 -8.21 -6.47
N ASN A 216 16.48 -7.53 -6.90
CA ASN A 216 17.75 -7.48 -6.16
C ASN A 216 17.69 -6.63 -4.88
N GLU A 217 16.85 -5.59 -4.83
CA GLU A 217 16.82 -4.68 -3.66
C GLU A 217 15.98 -5.18 -2.48
N TYR A 218 15.05 -6.13 -2.69
CA TYR A 218 14.13 -6.59 -1.64
C TYR A 218 14.14 -8.09 -1.33
N CYS A 219 14.40 -8.97 -2.31
CA CYS A 219 14.31 -10.41 -2.07
C CYS A 219 15.46 -10.95 -1.20
N ILE A 220 16.62 -10.28 -1.14
CA ILE A 220 17.80 -10.80 -0.42
C ILE A 220 17.71 -10.54 1.10
N THR A 221 16.93 -9.55 1.57
CA THR A 221 16.82 -9.25 3.01
C THR A 221 15.54 -9.75 3.67
N ALA A 222 14.43 -9.88 2.93
CA ALA A 222 13.14 -10.29 3.49
C ALA A 222 12.78 -11.77 3.27
N ALA A 223 13.30 -12.42 2.22
CA ALA A 223 12.97 -13.83 1.91
C ALA A 223 14.00 -14.84 2.43
N SER A 224 15.18 -14.39 2.87
CA SER A 224 16.28 -15.25 3.35
C SER A 224 16.30 -15.48 4.86
N LYS A 225 15.33 -14.93 5.60
CA LYS A 225 15.21 -15.05 7.07
C LYS A 225 13.85 -15.57 7.55
N ARG A 226 13.17 -16.40 6.75
CA ARG A 226 12.04 -17.20 7.23
C ARG A 226 12.20 -18.64 6.78
#